data_AF-A0A933CSD9-F1
#
_entry.id   AF-A0A933CSD9-F1
#
_cell.length_a   1.000
_cell.length_b   1.000
_cell.length_c   1.000
_cell.angle_alpha   90.00
_cell.angle_beta   90.00
_cell.angle_gamma   90.00
#
_symmetry.space_group_name_H-M   'P 1'
#
loop_
_entity.id
_entity.type
_entity.pdbx_description
1 polymer ?
#
loop_
_entity_poly.entity_id
_entity_poly.type
_entity_poly.pdbx_seq_one_letter_code
_entity_poly.pdbx_strand_id
1 'polypeptide(L)' 'VGTDAYNIEQTPRETIKGPFYAHIELHKADIWIIEALTDDFKSLIGRKDLMVAAFPIKLAGVSGAPARVVAIEFAN' A
#
# COMPACT_ATOMS: atom_id res chain seq x y z
N VAL A 1 -0.82 -4.52 -0.12
CA VAL A 1 -0.81 -3.90 -1.47
C VAL A 1 -0.29 -2.48 -1.34
N GLY A 2 0.59 -2.04 -2.25
CA GLY A 2 1.17 -0.70 -2.23
C GLY A 2 0.79 0.12 -3.47
N THR A 3 0.61 1.42 -3.32
CA THR A 3 0.41 2.37 -4.41
C THR A 3 1.17 3.67 -4.15
N ASP A 4 1.67 4.31 -5.20
CA ASP A 4 2.23 5.66 -5.20
C ASP A 4 1.14 6.74 -5.25
N ALA A 5 -0.08 6.36 -5.65
CA ALA A 5 -1.22 7.27 -5.62
C ALA A 5 -1.60 7.65 -4.18
N TYR A 6 -2.23 8.82 -4.04
CA TYR A 6 -2.73 9.32 -2.74
C TYR A 6 -3.67 8.33 -2.04
N ASN A 7 -4.40 7.51 -2.80
CA ASN A 7 -5.23 6.44 -2.27
C ASN A 7 -5.24 5.24 -3.22
N ILE A 8 -5.63 4.07 -2.72
CA ILE A 8 -5.64 2.80 -3.43
C ILE A 8 -6.72 2.71 -4.51
N GLU A 9 -7.76 3.54 -4.43
CA GLU A 9 -8.75 3.63 -5.49
C GLU A 9 -8.15 4.37 -6.68
N GLN A 10 -8.22 3.74 -7.85
CA GLN A 10 -7.96 4.45 -9.09
C GLN A 10 -9.12 5.39 -9.35
N THR A 11 -8.86 6.69 -9.31
CA THR A 11 -9.86 7.72 -9.65
C THR A 11 -10.46 7.41 -11.03
N PRO A 12 -11.79 7.37 -11.19
CA PRO A 12 -12.83 7.78 -10.25
C PRO A 12 -13.15 6.71 -9.18
N ARG A 13 -13.40 7.18 -7.95
CA ARG A 13 -13.77 6.36 -6.78
C ARG A 13 -15.05 5.54 -6.98
N GLU A 14 -15.84 5.91 -7.97
CA GLU A 14 -17.02 5.17 -8.44
C GLU A 14 -16.60 4.25 -9.59
N THR A 15 -16.37 2.98 -9.26
CA THR A 15 -16.16 1.95 -10.28
C THR A 15 -17.48 1.26 -10.59
N ILE A 16 -17.55 0.52 -11.71
CA ILE A 16 -18.69 -0.37 -12.03
C ILE A 16 -18.99 -1.34 -10.87
N LYS A 17 -17.98 -1.64 -10.04
CA LYS A 17 -18.09 -2.54 -8.89
C LYS A 17 -18.53 -1.86 -7.59
N GLY A 18 -18.84 -0.57 -7.63
CA GLY A 18 -19.24 0.24 -6.48
C GLY A 18 -18.14 1.17 -5.97
N PRO A 19 -18.48 2.03 -4.98
CA PRO A 19 -17.53 2.97 -4.40
C PRO A 19 -16.51 2.26 -3.50
N PHE A 20 -15.26 2.71 -3.56
CA PHE A 20 -14.16 2.19 -2.73
C PHE A 20 -13.96 0.67 -2.82
N TYR A 21 -14.16 0.10 -4.01
CA TYR A 21 -14.15 -1.35 -4.20
C TYR A 21 -12.82 -1.97 -3.79
N ALA A 22 -11.68 -1.36 -4.15
CA ALA A 22 -10.37 -1.92 -3.82
C ALA A 22 -10.13 -1.93 -2.30
N HIS A 23 -10.45 -0.85 -1.61
CA HIS A 23 -10.37 -0.71 -0.17
C HIS A 23 -11.21 -1.78 0.54
N ILE A 24 -12.47 -1.95 0.13
CA ILE A 24 -13.39 -2.91 0.72
C ILE A 24 -12.88 -4.34 0.55
N GLU A 25 -12.50 -4.73 -0.67
CA GLU A 25 -12.10 -6.12 -0.94
C GLU A 25 -10.76 -6.47 -0.29
N LEU A 26 -9.81 -5.53 -0.25
CA LEU A 26 -8.52 -5.76 0.42
C LEU A 26 -8.69 -5.90 1.94
N HIS A 27 -9.48 -5.06 2.59
CA HIS A 27 -9.71 -5.18 4.03
C HIS A 27 -10.59 -6.37 4.41
N LYS A 28 -11.55 -6.78 3.57
CA LYS A 28 -12.29 -8.05 3.77
C LYS A 28 -11.35 -9.26 3.73
N ALA A 29 -10.29 -9.19 2.94
CA ALA A 29 -9.27 -10.21 2.83
C ALA A 29 -8.15 -10.08 3.89
N ASP A 30 -8.30 -9.19 4.87
CA ASP A 30 -7.29 -8.91 5.91
C ASP A 30 -5.92 -8.47 5.33
N ILE A 31 -5.95 -7.74 4.22
CA ILE A 31 -4.76 -7.24 3.54
C ILE A 31 -4.47 -5.80 3.95
N TRP A 32 -3.22 -5.54 4.34
CA TRP A 32 -2.72 -4.19 4.60
C TRP A 32 -2.50 -3.41 3.30
N ILE A 33 -2.84 -2.12 3.33
CA ILE A 33 -2.70 -1.19 2.21
C ILE A 33 -1.64 -0.14 2.57
N ILE A 34 -0.76 0.16 1.62
CA ILE A 34 0.24 1.23 1.73
C ILE A 34 -0.06 2.22 0.59
N GLU A 35 -0.38 3.46 0.96
CA GLU A 35 -0.73 4.53 0.02
C GLU A 35 0.34 5.61 0.05
N ALA A 36 0.37 6.46 -0.98
CA ALA A 36 1.32 7.56 -1.11
C ALA A 36 2.80 7.13 -0.98
N LEU A 37 3.15 6.00 -1.58
CA LEU A 37 4.56 5.63 -1.75
C LEU A 37 5.29 6.70 -2.56
N THR A 38 6.52 7.01 -2.17
CA THR A 38 7.34 7.99 -2.88
C THR A 38 7.76 7.46 -4.26
N ASP A 39 8.13 8.38 -5.15
CA ASP A 39 8.54 8.04 -6.52
C ASP A 39 9.71 7.05 -6.58
N ASP A 40 10.57 7.01 -5.55
CA ASP A 40 11.66 6.03 -5.45
C ASP A 40 11.16 4.58 -5.55
N PHE A 41 9.95 4.29 -5.06
CA PHE A 41 9.33 2.97 -5.13
C PHE A 41 8.82 2.59 -6.52
N LYS A 42 8.58 3.57 -7.42
CA LYS A 42 8.17 3.26 -8.81
C LYS A 42 9.23 2.45 -9.52
N SER A 43 10.50 2.77 -9.29
CA SER A 43 11.64 2.04 -9.87
C SER A 43 11.77 0.60 -9.36
N LEU A 44 11.09 0.27 -8.27
CA LEU A 44 11.12 -1.03 -7.62
C LEU A 44 9.97 -1.94 -8.07
N ILE A 45 8.98 -1.42 -8.82
CA ILE A 45 7.84 -2.21 -9.28
C ILE A 45 8.32 -3.33 -10.21
N GLY A 46 7.91 -4.57 -9.90
CA GLY A 46 8.26 -5.76 -10.66
C GLY A 46 9.60 -6.40 -10.29
N ARG A 47 10.40 -5.75 -9.44
CA ARG A 47 11.57 -6.36 -8.82
C ARG A 47 11.16 -7.49 -7.89
N LYS A 48 11.93 -8.58 -7.90
CA LYS A 48 11.69 -9.81 -7.12
C LYS A 48 12.84 -10.13 -6.15
N ASP A 49 13.89 -9.34 -6.18
CA ASP A 49 15.13 -9.44 -5.43
C ASP A 49 15.14 -8.50 -4.20
N LEU A 50 13.96 -8.08 -3.75
CA LEU A 50 13.80 -7.17 -2.63
C LEU A 50 12.69 -7.62 -1.69
N MET A 51 12.81 -7.19 -0.44
CA MET A 51 11.76 -7.22 0.56
C MET A 51 11.28 -5.80 0.84
N VAL A 52 9.97 -5.60 0.86
CA VAL A 52 9.36 -4.35 1.32
C VAL A 52 8.88 -4.52 2.76
N ALA A 53 9.32 -3.64 3.65
CA ALA A 53 8.86 -3.58 5.04
C ALA A 53 8.23 -2.22 5.33
N ALA A 54 7.08 -2.22 6.01
CA ALA A 54 6.39 -1.03 6.45
C ALA A 54 6.21 -1.05 7.97
N PHE A 55 6.52 0.07 8.62
CA PHE A 55 6.48 0.21 10.08
C PHE A 55 5.48 1.30 10.47
N PRO A 56 4.18 0.97 10.59
CA PRO A 56 3.18 1.91 11.08
C PRO A 56 3.33 2.15 12.58
N ILE A 57 3.03 3.36 13.03
CA ILE A 57 2.96 3.67 14.48
C ILE A 57 1.79 2.87 15.09
N LYS A 58 2.06 2.09 16.14
CA LYS A 58 1.04 1.34 16.87
C LYS A 58 0.25 2.27 17.79
N LEU A 59 -0.92 2.70 17.35
CA LEU A 59 -1.87 3.45 18.16
C LEU A 59 -3.07 2.55 18.52
N ALA A 60 -3.56 2.64 19.75
CA ALA A 60 -4.70 1.84 20.19
C ALA A 60 -5.97 2.29 19.46
N GLY A 61 -6.70 1.33 18.86
CA GLY A 61 -8.01 1.57 18.23
C GLY A 61 -7.99 2.28 16.87
N VAL A 62 -6.83 2.41 16.21
CA VAL A 62 -6.75 3.01 14.86
C VAL A 62 -6.74 1.94 13.77
N SER A 63 -7.32 2.28 12.62
CA SER A 63 -7.37 1.42 11.41
C SER A 63 -6.19 1.64 10.45
N GLY A 64 -5.35 2.63 10.73
CA GLY A 64 -4.18 2.97 9.93
C GLY A 64 -3.33 4.04 10.62
N ALA A 65 -2.09 4.19 10.18
CA ALA A 65 -1.17 5.20 10.69
C ALA A 65 -0.12 5.54 9.61
N PRO A 66 0.50 6.73 9.67
CA PRO A 66 1.72 7.00 8.92
C PRO A 66 2.77 5.92 9.21
N ALA A 67 3.46 5.49 8.16
CA ALA A 67 4.46 4.43 8.24
C ALA A 67 5.74 4.83 7.52
N ARG A 68 6.89 4.42 8.07
CA ARG A 68 8.13 4.39 7.30
C ARG A 68 8.14 3.10 6.47
N VAL A 69 8.26 3.24 5.16
CA VAL A 69 8.41 2.10 4.24
C VAL A 69 9.85 2.04 3.77
N VAL A 70 10.44 0.86 3.81
CA VAL A 70 11.79 0.58 3.31
C VAL A 70 11.75 -0.60 2.35
N ALA A 71 12.58 -0.53 1.31
CA ALA A 71 12.89 -1.66 0.45
C ALA A 71 14.31 -2.12 0.79
N ILE A 72 14.46 -3.42 1.05
CA ILE A 72 15.73 -4.06 1.38
C ILE A 72 16.06 -4.97 0.21
N GLU A 73 17.12 -4.63 -0.50
CA GLU A 73 17.67 -5.45 -1.58
C GLU A 73 18.48 -6.60 -1.00
N PHE A 74 18.24 -7.81 -1.51
CA PHE A 74 19.06 -8.95 -1.17
C PHE A 74 20.28 -8.95 -2.08
N ALA A 75 21.46 -8.72 -1.51
CA ALA A 75 22.70 -9.03 -2.21
C ALA A 75 22.73 -10.55 -2.45
N ASN A 76 23.03 -10.95 -3.69
CA ASN A 76 23.48 -12.32 -3.93
C ASN A 76 24.82 -12.56 -3.22
#